data_AF-A0A1A8CL51-F1
#
_entry.id   AF-A0A1A8CL51-F1
#
_cell.length_a   1.000
_cell.length_b   1.000
_cell.length_c   1.000
_cell.angle_alpha   90.00
_cell.angle_beta   90.00
_cell.angle_gamma   90.00
#
_symmetry.space_group_name_H-M   'P 1'
#
loop_
_entity.id
_entity.type
_entity.pdbx_description
1 polymer ?
#
loop_
_entity_poly.entity_id
_entity_poly.type
_entity_poly.pdbx_seq_one_letter_code
_entity_poly.pdbx_strand_id
1 'polypeptide(L)'
;VLVHEGQANAGHYWAYIYDPHQCCWMKYNDISVTKSSWEELVRDSFGGYRNASAYCLMYINDKKPFLIEEEFDKETGQILSGMDKLPPDLKRYVIEDNELFDKEIEEWDAMQARKAQQEKLDLASAAAASTAASSTSTSSSSPQPMSIESSPPDNAAPQQDPEYMEQPSPTNDFKHLQEDTERAISRAVAAAEQDRSPEALLNTAIKLEYARLVRFAQEDTPPEIDYRLQHIIVYFIQNEAPKKILERTLLTQFADRNLAFDERCKSIMKVARAKLDLITPEEVNMDAYETWHQDYRNFRETTIFMVTGLELFQKSNYVEALVYLIYSHQYNKELLLKGPYRGHDEDLLTYYRRECLLKLNEQAAAMFESGEEPEVTSGLSIMNELVVPCIPLLLAQDTEKDLLAVEDMRNRWCSYLGQEMEANLQEKLTDFLPKLLDCSTEIKSFHDPPNLPSYSTLELCERFSRIMSALGRVPSSGR
;
A
#
# COMPACT_ATOMS: atom_id res chain seq x y z
N VAL A 1 12.75 19.38 -16.29
CA VAL A 1 11.91 19.48 -17.52
C VAL A 1 10.65 20.23 -17.16
N LEU A 2 10.31 21.31 -17.87
CA LEU A 2 9.05 22.03 -17.65
C LEU A 2 8.05 21.62 -18.74
N VAL A 3 6.87 21.21 -18.31
CA VAL A 3 5.82 20.65 -19.16
C VAL A 3 4.61 21.58 -19.16
N HIS A 4 3.97 21.68 -20.32
CA HIS A 4 2.73 22.42 -20.51
C HIS A 4 1.68 21.50 -21.13
N GLU A 5 0.47 21.51 -20.57
CA GLU A 5 -0.71 20.84 -21.09
C GLU A 5 -1.79 21.84 -21.42
N GLY A 6 -2.23 21.88 -22.68
CA GLY A 6 -3.31 22.76 -23.12
C GLY A 6 -2.98 23.52 -24.40
N GLN A 7 -3.64 24.66 -24.58
CA GLN A 7 -3.49 25.50 -25.76
C GLN A 7 -2.44 26.59 -25.52
N ALA A 8 -1.91 27.18 -26.59
CA ALA A 8 -0.87 28.21 -26.50
C ALA A 8 -1.22 29.41 -25.61
N ASN A 9 -2.51 29.73 -25.44
CA ASN A 9 -2.98 30.89 -24.68
C ASN A 9 -3.48 30.52 -23.26
N ALA A 10 -3.66 29.24 -22.96
CA ALA A 10 -4.20 28.77 -21.69
C ALA A 10 -3.91 27.28 -21.51
N GLY A 11 -3.39 26.92 -20.35
CA GLY A 11 -3.08 25.56 -20.01
C GLY A 11 -2.52 25.45 -18.61
N HIS A 12 -2.11 24.25 -18.25
CA HIS A 12 -1.55 23.92 -16.96
C HIS A 12 -0.05 23.65 -17.08
N TYR A 13 0.70 24.01 -16.05
CA TYR A 13 2.16 23.88 -16.04
C TYR A 13 2.62 23.07 -14.83
N TRP A 14 3.57 22.18 -15.06
CA TRP A 14 4.26 21.46 -13.99
C TRP A 14 5.72 21.21 -14.36
N ALA A 15 6.50 20.78 -13.38
CA ALA A 15 7.92 20.51 -13.54
C ALA A 15 8.29 19.10 -13.10
N TYR A 16 9.18 18.47 -13.88
CA TYR A 16 9.96 17.34 -13.43
C TYR A 16 11.36 17.81 -13.05
N ILE A 17 11.75 17.59 -11.81
CA ILE A 17 13.08 17.93 -11.29
C ILE A 17 13.69 16.64 -10.75
N TYR A 18 14.94 16.37 -11.14
CA TYR A 18 15.66 15.22 -10.63
C TYR A 18 16.21 15.58 -9.25
N ASP A 19 15.90 14.77 -8.24
CA ASP A 19 16.50 14.87 -6.91
C ASP A 19 17.75 13.99 -6.86
N PRO A 20 18.96 14.57 -6.80
CA PRO A 20 20.20 13.80 -6.73
C PRO A 20 20.35 13.01 -5.42
N HIS A 21 19.74 13.45 -4.33
CA HIS A 21 19.85 12.79 -3.02
C HIS A 21 18.99 11.53 -2.97
N GLN A 22 17.78 11.59 -3.54
CA GLN A 22 16.87 10.44 -3.64
C GLN A 22 17.06 9.63 -4.92
N CYS A 23 17.92 10.10 -5.82
CA CYS A 23 18.20 9.52 -7.14
C CYS A 23 16.95 9.26 -7.99
N CYS A 24 15.88 10.04 -7.80
CA CYS A 24 14.60 9.86 -8.47
C CYS A 24 14.11 11.16 -9.12
N TRP A 25 13.16 11.03 -10.05
CA TRP A 25 12.44 12.17 -10.58
C TRP A 25 11.32 12.57 -9.62
N MET A 26 11.12 13.87 -9.46
CA MET A 26 10.06 14.45 -8.65
C MET A 26 9.16 15.28 -9.56
N LYS A 27 7.84 15.05 -9.48
CA LYS A 27 6.82 15.83 -10.18
C LYS A 27 6.31 16.91 -9.25
N TYR A 28 6.58 18.16 -9.61
CA TYR A 28 6.11 19.36 -8.92
C TYR A 28 4.92 19.92 -9.67
N ASN A 29 3.73 19.74 -9.09
CA ASN A 29 2.46 20.13 -9.67
C ASN A 29 1.63 20.92 -8.64
N ASP A 30 1.80 22.25 -8.64
CA ASP A 30 1.25 23.16 -7.64
C ASP A 30 1.54 22.72 -6.20
N ILE A 31 0.50 22.47 -5.39
CA ILE A 31 0.59 22.01 -4.00
C ILE A 31 1.03 20.55 -3.87
N SER A 32 1.04 19.80 -4.99
CA SER A 32 1.35 18.37 -4.99
C SER A 32 2.78 18.14 -5.45
N VAL A 33 3.58 17.51 -4.58
CA VAL A 33 4.94 17.06 -4.91
C VAL A 33 4.98 15.54 -4.75
N THR A 34 5.20 14.83 -5.84
CA THR A 34 5.19 13.36 -5.86
C THR A 34 6.47 12.80 -6.45
N LYS A 35 6.87 11.61 -5.98
CA LYS A 35 7.89 10.80 -6.65
C LYS A 35 7.37 10.37 -8.01
N SER A 36 8.24 10.39 -9.01
CA SER A 36 7.93 10.06 -10.39
C SER A 36 9.08 9.28 -11.02
N SER A 37 8.80 8.65 -12.15
CA SER A 37 9.76 7.84 -12.90
C SER A 37 10.21 8.55 -14.18
N TRP A 38 11.29 8.05 -14.77
CA TRP A 38 11.73 8.52 -16.08
C TRP A 38 10.69 8.25 -17.17
N GLU A 39 9.99 7.11 -17.09
CA GLU A 39 8.95 6.71 -18.05
C GLU A 39 7.77 7.68 -18.01
N GLU A 40 7.34 8.09 -16.82
CA GLU A 40 6.29 9.10 -16.67
C GLU A 40 6.73 10.45 -17.23
N LEU A 41 7.95 10.91 -16.90
CA LEU A 41 8.53 12.14 -17.45
C LEU A 41 8.52 12.10 -18.97
N VAL A 42 9.03 11.03 -19.58
CA VAL A 42 9.10 10.86 -21.04
C VAL A 42 7.71 10.93 -21.66
N ARG A 43 6.74 10.22 -21.08
CA ARG A 43 5.35 10.20 -21.55
C ARG A 43 4.71 11.59 -21.59
N ASP A 44 4.88 12.38 -20.53
CA ASP A 44 4.30 13.72 -20.41
C ASP A 44 5.09 14.77 -21.23
N SER A 45 6.39 14.51 -21.49
CA SER A 45 7.31 15.49 -22.08
C SER A 45 7.51 15.38 -23.59
N PHE A 46 7.44 14.18 -24.17
CA PHE A 46 7.79 13.97 -25.60
C PHE A 46 6.75 14.53 -26.57
N GLY A 47 5.52 14.76 -26.11
CA GLY A 47 4.40 15.17 -26.96
C GLY A 47 3.70 13.98 -27.62
N GLY A 48 2.38 14.09 -27.77
CA GLY A 48 1.52 13.03 -28.33
C GLY A 48 0.63 12.32 -27.31
N TYR A 49 0.81 12.60 -26.02
CA TYR A 49 -0.06 12.14 -24.94
C TYR A 49 -0.78 13.34 -24.30
N ARG A 50 -2.12 13.28 -24.18
CA ARG A 50 -2.99 14.26 -23.49
C ARG A 50 -2.75 15.75 -23.80
N ASN A 51 -2.30 16.13 -24.99
CA ASN A 51 -1.95 17.52 -25.33
C ASN A 51 -0.89 18.16 -24.41
N ALA A 52 -0.08 17.33 -23.74
CA ALA A 52 1.07 17.76 -22.96
C ALA A 52 2.36 17.68 -23.78
N SER A 53 3.27 18.63 -23.57
CA SER A 53 4.61 18.60 -24.15
C SER A 53 5.60 19.40 -23.31
N ALA A 54 6.87 18.98 -23.33
CA ALA A 54 7.94 19.77 -22.72
C ALA A 54 8.21 21.02 -23.56
N TYR A 55 8.14 22.18 -22.90
CA TYR A 55 8.45 23.46 -23.55
C TYR A 55 9.82 24.00 -23.13
N CYS A 56 10.41 23.48 -22.04
CA CYS A 56 11.74 23.87 -21.57
C CYS A 56 12.52 22.68 -20.98
N LEU A 57 13.78 22.56 -21.41
CA LEU A 57 14.73 21.57 -20.91
C LEU A 57 15.90 22.29 -20.22
N MET A 58 16.13 21.95 -18.96
CA MET A 58 17.21 22.50 -18.15
C MET A 58 18.24 21.38 -17.92
N TYR A 59 19.46 21.60 -18.39
CA TYR A 59 20.58 20.68 -18.24
C TYR A 59 21.65 21.30 -17.33
N ILE A 60 22.30 20.45 -16.54
CA ILE A 60 23.46 20.81 -15.73
C ILE A 60 24.72 20.15 -16.30
N ASN A 61 25.89 20.74 -16.03
CA ASN A 61 27.16 20.18 -16.45
C ASN A 61 27.62 19.13 -15.43
N ASP A 62 27.72 17.87 -15.85
CA ASP A 62 28.12 16.73 -15.03
C ASP A 62 29.55 16.85 -14.46
N LYS A 63 30.41 17.65 -15.07
CA LYS A 63 31.78 17.92 -14.59
C LYS A 63 31.86 18.98 -13.49
N LYS A 64 30.73 19.53 -13.07
CA LYS A 64 30.64 20.62 -12.08
C LYS A 64 29.82 20.17 -10.86
N PRO A 65 30.41 19.36 -9.97
CA PRO A 65 29.68 18.76 -8.84
C PRO A 65 29.15 19.81 -7.85
N PHE A 66 29.77 20.99 -7.77
CA PHE A 66 29.26 22.13 -6.97
C PHE A 66 27.86 22.62 -7.36
N LEU A 67 27.31 22.22 -8.51
CA LEU A 67 25.93 22.54 -8.89
C LEU A 67 24.89 21.73 -8.11
N ILE A 68 25.32 20.64 -7.47
CA ILE A 68 24.47 19.71 -6.69
C ILE A 68 25.03 19.44 -5.28
N GLU A 69 26.29 19.79 -5.01
CA GLU A 69 26.90 19.63 -3.68
C GLU A 69 26.32 20.63 -2.66
N GLU A 70 26.19 20.17 -1.42
CA GLU A 70 25.73 21.00 -0.31
C GLU A 70 26.84 21.93 0.21
N GLU A 71 26.47 23.13 0.64
CA GLU A 71 27.41 24.09 1.21
C GLU A 71 27.85 23.65 2.62
N PHE A 72 29.12 23.90 2.94
CA PHE A 72 29.71 23.57 4.24
C PHE A 72 29.89 24.83 5.08
N ASP A 73 29.68 24.69 6.39
CA ASP A 73 30.03 25.73 7.35
C ASP A 73 31.55 25.86 7.44
N LYS A 74 32.06 27.08 7.23
CA LYS A 74 33.50 27.34 7.09
C LYS A 74 34.27 27.24 8.42
N GLU A 75 33.59 27.28 9.56
CA GLU A 75 34.21 27.25 10.89
C GLU A 75 34.11 25.87 11.55
N THR A 76 33.01 25.16 11.31
CA THR A 76 32.71 23.86 11.92
C THR A 76 32.95 22.67 10.97
N GLY A 77 33.03 22.91 9.66
CA GLY A 77 33.22 21.87 8.64
C GLY A 77 32.01 20.94 8.47
N GLN A 78 30.87 21.27 9.07
CA GLN A 78 29.64 20.49 8.96
C GLN A 78 28.89 20.83 7.67
N ILE A 79 28.21 19.84 7.10
CA ILE A 79 27.30 20.03 5.97
C ILE A 79 26.12 20.86 6.47
N LEU A 80 25.92 22.06 5.91
CA LEU A 80 24.72 22.83 6.17
C LEU A 80 23.58 22.14 5.43
N SER A 81 22.48 21.86 6.11
CA SER A 81 21.30 21.24 5.50
C SER A 81 20.03 22.01 5.91
N GLY A 82 19.04 22.06 5.01
CA GLY A 82 17.75 22.70 5.28
C GLY A 82 17.84 24.14 5.82
N MET A 83 17.29 24.39 7.02
CA MET A 83 17.18 25.72 7.62
C MET A 83 18.52 26.32 8.08
N ASP A 84 19.59 25.54 8.17
CA ASP A 84 20.91 26.04 8.56
C ASP A 84 21.62 26.80 7.43
N LYS A 85 21.16 26.66 6.17
CA LYS A 85 21.61 27.48 5.03
C LYS A 85 21.00 28.88 5.02
N LEU A 86 19.94 29.13 5.80
CA LEU A 86 19.21 30.39 5.76
C LEU A 86 19.87 31.48 6.61
N PRO A 87 19.95 32.73 6.12
CA PRO A 87 20.26 33.89 6.94
C PRO A 87 19.35 33.99 8.19
N PRO A 88 19.82 34.57 9.30
CA PRO A 88 19.08 34.56 10.58
C PRO A 88 17.67 35.18 10.52
N ASP A 89 17.48 36.19 9.67
CA ASP A 89 16.19 36.84 9.44
C ASP A 89 15.20 35.92 8.71
N LEU A 90 15.64 35.20 7.67
CA LEU A 90 14.82 34.19 6.99
C LEU A 90 14.56 32.97 7.87
N LYS A 91 15.55 32.54 8.64
CA LYS A 91 15.39 31.44 9.60
C LYS A 91 14.32 31.78 10.64
N ARG A 92 14.35 33.00 11.17
CA ARG A 92 13.31 33.49 12.10
C ARG A 92 11.94 33.55 11.42
N TYR A 93 11.86 34.06 10.20
CA TYR A 93 10.60 34.12 9.45
C TYR A 93 9.96 32.73 9.29
N VAL A 94 10.74 31.72 8.92
CA VAL A 94 10.24 30.34 8.80
C VAL A 94 9.80 29.76 10.15
N ILE A 95 10.53 30.04 11.23
CA ILE A 95 10.13 29.59 12.58
C ILE A 95 8.79 30.22 12.98
N GLU A 96 8.64 31.53 12.80
CA GLU A 96 7.42 32.26 13.14
C GLU A 96 6.22 31.75 12.31
N ASP A 97 6.42 31.45 11.03
CA ASP A 97 5.37 30.91 10.14
C ASP A 97 4.96 29.49 10.54
N ASN A 98 5.92 28.62 10.88
CA ASN A 98 5.65 27.28 11.38
C ASN A 98 4.85 27.31 12.70
N GLU A 99 5.17 28.23 13.62
CA GLU A 99 4.42 28.43 14.86
C GLU A 99 2.98 28.91 14.62
N LEU A 100 2.74 29.68 13.55
CA LEU A 100 1.39 30.08 13.15
C LEU A 100 0.63 28.89 12.56
N PHE A 101 1.29 28.06 11.76
CA PHE A 101 0.70 26.85 11.20
C PHE A 101 0.29 25.84 12.29
N ASP A 102 1.12 25.65 13.32
CA ASP A 102 0.78 24.79 14.47
C ASP A 102 -0.49 25.30 15.18
N LYS A 103 -0.61 26.62 15.37
CA LYS A 103 -1.82 27.23 15.95
C LYS A 103 -3.05 27.06 15.05
N GLU A 104 -2.88 27.16 13.73
CA GLU A 104 -3.97 26.93 12.78
C GLU A 104 -4.52 25.50 12.88
N ILE A 105 -3.63 24.50 13.04
CA ILE A 105 -4.02 23.11 13.26
C ILE A 105 -4.79 22.96 14.58
N GLU A 106 -4.29 23.54 15.68
CA GLU A 106 -4.97 23.48 16.98
C GLU A 106 -6.37 24.11 16.94
N GLU A 107 -6.50 25.26 16.28
CA GLU A 107 -7.78 25.94 16.09
C GLU A 107 -8.74 25.11 15.22
N TRP A 108 -8.22 24.48 14.16
CA TRP A 108 -8.98 23.61 13.29
C TRP A 108 -9.50 22.37 14.02
N ASP A 109 -8.65 21.70 14.81
CA ASP A 109 -9.03 20.55 15.63
C ASP A 109 -10.09 20.91 16.67
N ALA A 110 -9.94 22.06 17.32
CA ALA A 110 -10.93 22.58 18.26
C ALA A 110 -12.28 22.86 17.57
N MET A 111 -12.26 23.38 16.34
CA MET A 111 -13.47 23.57 15.54
C MET A 111 -14.13 22.24 15.16
N GLN A 112 -13.36 21.24 14.73
CA GLN A 112 -13.90 19.90 14.42
C GLN A 112 -14.50 19.23 15.66
N ALA A 113 -13.83 19.31 16.81
CA ALA A 113 -14.34 18.75 18.06
C ALA A 113 -15.67 19.41 18.49
N ARG A 114 -15.78 20.73 18.36
CA ARG A 114 -17.04 21.45 18.61
C ARG A 114 -18.14 21.02 17.65
N LYS A 115 -17.82 20.87 16.36
CA LYS A 115 -18.77 20.41 15.35
C LYS A 115 -19.30 19.00 15.66
N ALA A 116 -18.41 18.07 16.00
CA ALA A 116 -18.78 16.70 16.39
C ALA A 116 -19.64 16.66 17.67
N GLN A 117 -19.35 17.53 18.66
CA GLN A 117 -20.18 17.66 19.86
C GLN A 117 -21.57 18.19 19.54
N GLN A 118 -21.69 19.18 18.66
CA GLN A 118 -22.97 19.73 18.23
C GLN A 118 -23.79 18.69 17.46
N GLU A 119 -23.18 17.96 16.52
CA GLU A 119 -23.85 16.87 15.78
C GLU A 119 -24.35 15.77 16.73
N LYS A 120 -23.56 15.42 17.76
CA LYS A 120 -23.96 14.45 18.79
C LYS A 120 -25.15 14.93 19.64
N LEU A 121 -25.18 16.22 19.99
CA LEU A 121 -26.31 16.84 20.69
C LEU A 121 -27.56 16.90 19.80
N ASP A 122 -27.40 17.22 18.53
CA ASP A 122 -28.49 17.27 17.56
C ASP A 122 -29.09 15.86 17.35
N LEU A 123 -28.26 14.83 17.18
CA LEU A 123 -28.71 13.43 17.13
C LEU A 123 -29.42 12.97 18.41
N ALA A 124 -28.91 13.36 19.59
CA ALA A 124 -29.55 13.04 20.87
C ALA A 124 -30.92 13.74 21.02
N SER A 125 -31.04 14.98 20.53
CA SER A 125 -32.30 15.72 20.53
C SER A 125 -33.33 15.10 19.57
N ALA A 126 -32.89 14.66 18.39
CA ALA A 126 -33.72 13.97 17.41
C ALA A 126 -34.19 12.60 17.93
N ALA A 127 -33.31 11.86 18.62
CA ALA A 127 -33.67 10.62 19.29
C ALA A 127 -34.71 10.86 20.40
N ALA A 128 -34.52 11.89 21.25
CA ALA A 128 -35.49 12.24 22.29
C ALA A 128 -36.86 12.66 21.71
N ALA A 129 -36.88 13.39 20.60
CA ALA A 129 -38.12 13.75 19.90
C ALA A 129 -38.83 12.51 19.29
N SER A 130 -38.08 11.54 18.79
CA SER A 130 -38.63 10.27 18.30
C SER A 130 -39.24 9.39 19.41
N THR A 131 -38.65 9.44 20.62
CA THR A 131 -39.17 8.74 21.80
C THR A 131 -40.43 9.42 22.36
N ALA A 132 -40.51 10.76 22.31
CA ALA A 132 -41.71 11.51 22.70
C ALA A 132 -42.88 11.35 21.72
N ALA A 133 -42.62 11.09 20.44
CA ALA A 133 -43.66 10.77 19.45
C ALA A 133 -44.26 9.36 19.65
N SER A 134 -43.54 8.44 20.31
CA SER A 134 -43.98 7.06 20.54
C SER A 134 -44.81 6.88 21.83
N SER A 135 -44.99 7.91 22.65
CA SER A 135 -45.76 7.83 23.91
C SER A 135 -47.27 8.08 23.80
N THR A 136 -47.88 7.91 22.62
CA THR A 136 -49.35 8.00 22.44
C THR A 136 -50.00 6.75 21.85
N SER A 137 -49.55 5.55 22.20
CA SER A 137 -50.37 4.35 22.01
C SER A 137 -50.10 3.27 23.07
N THR A 138 -51.19 2.61 23.46
CA THR A 138 -51.42 1.88 24.71
C THR A 138 -50.98 0.41 24.72
N SER A 139 -50.58 -0.03 25.92
CA SER A 139 -50.83 -1.35 26.57
C SER A 139 -49.83 -2.53 26.45
N SER A 140 -49.35 -2.93 27.64
CA SER A 140 -49.20 -4.29 28.21
C SER A 140 -47.83 -5.01 28.26
N SER A 141 -47.40 -5.22 29.53
CA SER A 141 -46.65 -6.33 30.16
C SER A 141 -45.16 -6.64 29.86
N SER A 142 -44.36 -6.45 30.92
CA SER A 142 -42.96 -6.88 31.24
C SER A 142 -42.75 -8.44 31.26
N PRO A 143 -41.52 -9.01 31.52
CA PRO A 143 -40.29 -8.41 32.06
C PRO A 143 -38.89 -8.83 31.50
N GLN A 144 -37.92 -8.00 31.89
CA GLN A 144 -36.42 -8.04 31.95
C GLN A 144 -35.75 -9.37 32.42
N PRO A 145 -34.39 -9.60 32.38
CA PRO A 145 -33.36 -8.64 32.90
C PRO A 145 -31.84 -8.75 32.50
N MET A 146 -31.06 -7.78 33.06
CA MET A 146 -29.62 -7.78 33.52
C MET A 146 -28.47 -7.57 32.50
N SER A 147 -27.34 -6.86 32.74
CA SER A 147 -26.80 -5.96 33.80
C SER A 147 -25.41 -5.40 33.38
N ILE A 148 -25.09 -4.15 33.77
CA ILE A 148 -23.83 -3.58 34.38
C ILE A 148 -22.46 -3.91 33.69
N GLU A 149 -21.56 -2.98 33.32
CA GLU A 149 -20.81 -2.01 34.18
C GLU A 149 -20.01 -0.98 33.35
N SER A 150 -19.82 0.23 33.88
CA SER A 150 -19.03 1.33 33.30
C SER A 150 -17.96 1.79 34.30
N SER A 151 -16.81 2.27 33.83
CA SER A 151 -15.80 2.99 34.63
C SER A 151 -15.12 4.10 33.80
N PRO A 152 -14.70 5.24 34.40
CA PRO A 152 -14.19 6.42 33.67
C PRO A 152 -12.64 6.53 33.69
N PRO A 153 -12.01 7.39 32.86
CA PRO A 153 -10.60 7.75 33.02
C PRO A 153 -10.38 9.16 33.59
N ASP A 154 -9.35 9.25 34.45
CA ASP A 154 -8.81 10.45 35.09
C ASP A 154 -7.79 11.19 34.19
N ASN A 155 -7.77 12.51 34.34
CA ASN A 155 -6.78 13.45 33.79
C ASN A 155 -5.60 13.65 34.74
N ALA A 156 -4.37 13.68 34.22
CA ALA A 156 -3.27 14.51 34.75
C ALA A 156 -2.09 14.59 33.77
N ALA A 157 -1.67 15.80 33.39
CA ALA A 157 -0.42 16.12 32.70
C ALA A 157 0.34 17.21 33.48
N PRO A 158 1.68 17.26 33.38
CA PRO A 158 2.40 18.53 33.40
C PRO A 158 3.36 18.73 32.20
N GLN A 159 3.64 20.02 31.95
CA GLN A 159 4.16 20.69 30.77
C GLN A 159 5.69 20.64 30.50
N GLN A 160 6.04 20.74 29.20
CA GLN A 160 7.10 21.51 28.48
C GLN A 160 8.61 21.18 28.70
N ASP A 161 9.50 21.12 27.69
CA ASP A 161 9.79 22.06 26.58
C ASP A 161 10.45 21.39 25.31
N PRO A 162 10.62 22.10 24.17
CA PRO A 162 10.53 21.56 22.80
C PRO A 162 11.88 21.37 22.07
N GLU A 163 11.97 20.32 21.25
CA GLU A 163 13.09 20.11 20.31
C GLU A 163 12.53 19.62 18.96
N TYR A 164 12.34 20.57 18.05
CA TYR A 164 12.27 20.48 16.58
C TYR A 164 11.61 19.23 15.94
N MET A 165 10.36 19.41 15.52
CA MET A 165 9.54 18.42 14.80
C MET A 165 10.06 18.18 13.37
N GLU A 166 10.63 17.00 13.12
CA GLU A 166 10.40 16.32 11.84
C GLU A 166 9.05 15.60 11.97
N GLN A 167 8.09 15.94 11.11
CA GLN A 167 6.80 15.25 11.04
C GLN A 167 7.02 13.74 10.82
N PRO A 168 6.61 12.85 11.74
CA PRO A 168 6.52 11.44 11.45
C PRO A 168 5.32 11.22 10.53
N SER A 169 5.56 10.60 9.37
CA SER A 169 4.48 10.13 8.49
C SER A 169 3.52 9.25 9.30
N PRO A 170 2.19 9.46 9.24
CA PRO A 170 1.24 8.66 10.00
C PRO A 170 1.10 7.29 9.32
N THR A 171 1.99 6.36 9.67
CA THR A 171 1.82 4.95 9.38
C THR A 171 1.97 4.20 10.70
N ASN A 172 0.88 3.57 11.15
CA ASN A 172 0.87 2.70 12.34
C ASN A 172 1.90 1.54 12.25
N ASP A 173 2.51 1.33 11.09
CA ASP A 173 3.67 0.45 10.85
C ASP A 173 4.83 0.68 11.83
N PHE A 174 5.18 1.95 12.08
CA PHE A 174 6.36 2.29 12.89
C PHE A 174 6.15 2.01 14.38
N LYS A 175 4.91 2.10 14.89
CA LYS A 175 4.62 1.91 16.31
C LYS A 175 4.85 0.46 16.78
N HIS A 176 4.35 -0.52 16.04
CA HIS A 176 4.51 -1.93 16.44
C HIS A 176 5.97 -2.39 16.31
N LEU A 177 6.68 -1.96 15.24
CA LEU A 177 8.09 -2.26 15.07
C LEU A 177 8.95 -1.58 16.14
N GLN A 178 8.60 -0.35 16.53
CA GLN A 178 9.23 0.36 17.65
C GLN A 178 9.05 -0.42 18.96
N GLU A 179 7.83 -0.83 19.30
CA GLU A 179 7.55 -1.60 20.53
C GLU A 179 8.32 -2.94 20.57
N ASP A 180 8.41 -3.66 19.44
CA ASP A 180 9.20 -4.88 19.35
C ASP A 180 10.71 -4.59 19.55
N THR A 181 11.20 -3.47 19.03
CA THR A 181 12.59 -3.03 19.20
C THR A 181 12.89 -2.65 20.65
N GLU A 182 12.01 -1.90 21.31
CA GLU A 182 12.11 -1.55 22.73
C GLU A 182 12.06 -2.80 23.63
N ARG A 183 11.23 -3.79 23.26
CA ARG A 183 11.16 -5.09 23.94
C ARG A 183 12.44 -5.89 23.76
N ALA A 184 13.05 -5.87 22.56
CA ALA A 184 14.34 -6.51 22.31
C ALA A 184 15.46 -5.87 23.15
N ILE A 185 15.49 -4.53 23.24
CA ILE A 185 16.41 -3.78 24.12
C ILE A 185 16.19 -4.17 25.59
N SER A 186 14.95 -4.19 26.06
CA SER A 186 14.62 -4.54 27.44
C SER A 186 15.06 -5.96 27.81
N ARG A 187 14.91 -6.92 26.89
CA ARG A 187 15.41 -8.29 27.04
C ARG A 187 16.94 -8.35 27.06
N ALA A 188 17.60 -7.56 26.23
CA ALA A 188 19.06 -7.48 26.22
C ALA A 188 19.61 -6.96 27.55
N VAL A 189 18.97 -5.94 28.14
CA VAL A 189 19.31 -5.43 29.48
C VAL A 189 19.12 -6.48 30.55
N ALA A 190 18.00 -7.23 30.51
CA ALA A 190 17.75 -8.31 31.45
C ALA A 190 18.78 -9.46 31.35
N ALA A 191 19.33 -9.69 30.15
CA ALA A 191 20.37 -10.68 29.91
C ALA A 191 21.80 -10.19 30.21
N ALA A 192 22.01 -8.88 30.43
CA ALA A 192 23.33 -8.29 30.64
C ALA A 192 23.80 -8.41 32.10
N GLU A 193 24.70 -9.37 32.35
CA GLU A 193 25.26 -9.66 33.69
C GLU A 193 26.47 -8.79 34.08
N GLN A 194 27.30 -8.33 33.13
CA GLN A 194 28.57 -7.65 33.42
C GLN A 194 28.78 -6.34 32.63
N ASP A 195 28.66 -6.35 31.30
CA ASP A 195 28.83 -5.16 30.46
C ASP A 195 27.47 -4.59 30.05
N ARG A 196 27.17 -3.37 30.50
CA ARG A 196 25.95 -2.62 30.18
C ARG A 196 26.25 -1.39 29.32
N SER A 197 27.39 -1.36 28.64
CA SER A 197 27.68 -0.33 27.65
C SER A 197 26.59 -0.33 26.56
N PRO A 198 26.22 0.83 26.00
CA PRO A 198 25.22 0.90 24.93
C PRO A 198 25.59 0.04 23.71
N GLU A 199 26.89 -0.15 23.46
CA GLU A 199 27.38 -1.03 22.40
C GLU A 199 27.16 -2.53 22.71
N ALA A 200 27.48 -2.98 23.93
CA ALA A 200 27.22 -4.37 24.33
C ALA A 200 25.72 -4.69 24.34
N LEU A 201 24.90 -3.74 24.80
CA LEU A 201 23.45 -3.86 24.78
C LEU A 201 22.89 -3.91 23.36
N LEU A 202 23.38 -3.05 22.45
CA LEU A 202 23.00 -3.08 21.04
C LEU A 202 23.32 -4.45 20.41
N ASN A 203 24.55 -4.93 20.57
CA ASN A 203 24.97 -6.21 20.00
C ASN A 203 24.12 -7.38 20.54
N THR A 204 23.79 -7.34 21.84
CA THR A 204 22.94 -8.35 22.48
C THR A 204 21.49 -8.26 21.98
N ALA A 205 20.95 -7.05 21.84
CA ALA A 205 19.60 -6.82 21.32
C ALA A 205 19.46 -7.30 19.88
N ILE A 206 20.40 -6.95 19.00
CA ILE A 206 20.45 -7.43 17.62
C ILE A 206 20.50 -8.96 17.58
N LYS A 207 21.33 -9.59 18.43
CA LYS A 207 21.44 -11.06 18.48
C LYS A 207 20.13 -11.72 18.91
N LEU A 208 19.47 -11.19 19.94
CA LEU A 208 18.19 -11.71 20.43
C LEU A 208 17.08 -11.52 19.39
N GLU A 209 17.05 -10.36 18.74
CA GLU A 209 16.04 -10.04 17.73
C GLU A 209 16.24 -10.87 16.46
N TYR A 210 17.47 -10.99 15.98
CA TYR A 210 17.79 -11.90 14.88
C TYR A 210 17.40 -13.35 15.20
N ALA A 211 17.68 -13.83 16.42
CA ALA A 211 17.27 -15.18 16.83
C ALA A 211 15.75 -15.36 16.86
N ARG A 212 14.99 -14.34 17.26
CA ARG A 212 13.52 -14.33 17.18
C ARG A 212 13.04 -14.46 15.73
N LEU A 213 13.61 -13.65 14.84
CA LEU A 213 13.22 -13.59 13.43
C LEU A 213 13.62 -14.86 12.66
N VAL A 214 14.75 -15.49 13.01
CA VAL A 214 15.13 -16.82 12.51
C VAL A 214 14.11 -17.88 12.91
N ARG A 215 13.61 -17.83 14.15
CA ARG A 215 12.54 -18.75 14.58
C ARG A 215 11.28 -18.57 13.75
N PHE A 216 10.84 -17.33 13.52
CA PHE A 216 9.69 -17.04 12.66
C PHE A 216 9.90 -17.52 11.22
N ALA A 217 11.11 -17.37 10.67
CA ALA A 217 11.42 -17.83 9.33
C ALA A 217 11.42 -19.36 9.18
N GLN A 218 11.67 -20.10 10.26
CA GLN A 218 11.75 -21.56 10.29
C GLN A 218 10.48 -22.25 10.83
N GLU A 219 9.54 -21.49 11.35
CA GLU A 219 8.30 -22.01 11.93
C GLU A 219 7.37 -22.50 10.81
N ASP A 220 6.86 -23.72 10.98
CA ASP A 220 5.84 -24.27 10.08
C ASP A 220 4.48 -23.70 10.49
N THR A 221 3.99 -22.73 9.71
CA THR A 221 2.78 -21.97 10.01
C THR A 221 1.58 -22.50 9.22
N PRO A 222 0.36 -22.38 9.78
CA PRO A 222 -0.84 -22.64 9.00
C PRO A 222 -1.00 -21.56 7.90
N PRO A 223 -1.80 -21.82 6.84
CA PRO A 223 -1.94 -20.91 5.69
C PRO A 223 -2.40 -19.50 6.02
N GLU A 224 -3.10 -19.32 7.14
CA GLU A 224 -3.54 -18.03 7.65
C GLU A 224 -2.43 -17.17 8.29
N ILE A 225 -1.25 -17.72 8.56
CA ILE A 225 -0.14 -16.99 9.18
C ILE A 225 1.06 -16.96 8.25
N ASP A 226 1.44 -15.74 7.83
CA ASP A 226 2.67 -15.48 7.09
C ASP A 226 3.57 -14.48 7.84
N TYR A 227 4.62 -14.99 8.47
CA TYR A 227 5.57 -14.15 9.21
C TYR A 227 6.38 -13.20 8.33
N ARG A 228 6.45 -13.42 7.00
CA ARG A 228 7.08 -12.47 6.08
C ARG A 228 6.34 -11.14 6.10
N LEU A 229 5.02 -11.13 6.33
CA LEU A 229 4.24 -9.89 6.44
C LEU A 229 4.53 -9.11 7.72
N GLN A 230 4.94 -9.81 8.79
CA GLN A 230 5.22 -9.19 10.08
C GLN A 230 6.57 -8.48 10.10
N HIS A 231 7.58 -8.99 9.39
CA HIS A 231 8.91 -8.39 9.42
C HIS A 231 9.75 -8.70 8.17
N ILE A 232 10.38 -7.66 7.61
CA ILE A 232 11.23 -7.75 6.41
C ILE A 232 12.37 -8.76 6.53
N ILE A 233 12.99 -8.85 7.71
CA ILE A 233 14.09 -9.81 7.95
C ILE A 233 13.60 -11.26 7.81
N VAL A 234 12.34 -11.57 8.13
CA VAL A 234 11.79 -12.93 7.90
C VAL A 234 11.74 -13.21 6.41
N TYR A 235 11.24 -12.25 5.62
CA TYR A 235 11.28 -12.31 4.16
C TYR A 235 12.71 -12.50 3.65
N PHE A 236 13.69 -11.72 4.13
CA PHE A 236 15.10 -11.84 3.75
C PHE A 236 15.72 -13.19 4.12
N ILE A 237 15.42 -13.75 5.29
CA ILE A 237 15.96 -15.05 5.73
C ILE A 237 15.45 -16.16 4.82
N GLN A 238 14.13 -16.24 4.57
CA GLN A 238 13.54 -17.27 3.70
C GLN A 238 13.98 -17.15 2.24
N ASN A 239 14.40 -15.95 1.84
CA ASN A 239 14.85 -15.65 0.49
C ASN A 239 16.38 -15.66 0.32
N GLU A 240 17.11 -16.08 1.36
CA GLU A 240 18.58 -16.19 1.38
C GLU A 240 19.32 -14.88 1.07
N ALA A 241 18.82 -13.75 1.57
CA ALA A 241 19.49 -12.47 1.39
C ALA A 241 20.89 -12.43 2.05
N PRO A 242 21.85 -11.67 1.51
CA PRO A 242 23.20 -11.63 2.06
C PRO A 242 23.21 -11.13 3.50
N LYS A 243 23.97 -11.78 4.39
CA LYS A 243 24.05 -11.45 5.82
C LYS A 243 24.29 -9.96 6.10
N LYS A 244 25.09 -9.30 5.25
CA LYS A 244 25.38 -7.87 5.35
C LYS A 244 24.16 -6.97 5.12
N ILE A 245 23.22 -7.40 4.27
CA ILE A 245 21.92 -6.73 4.09
C ILE A 245 21.08 -6.88 5.36
N LEU A 246 21.01 -8.08 5.94
CA LEU A 246 20.28 -8.32 7.20
C LEU A 246 20.88 -7.51 8.36
N GLU A 247 22.21 -7.52 8.51
CA GLU A 247 22.94 -6.76 9.54
C GLU A 247 22.63 -5.27 9.43
N ARG A 248 22.73 -4.69 8.21
CA ARG A 248 22.42 -3.29 7.99
C ARG A 248 20.96 -2.97 8.28
N THR A 249 20.01 -3.81 7.83
CA THR A 249 18.58 -3.60 8.07
C THR A 249 18.22 -3.67 9.57
N LEU A 250 18.80 -4.61 10.32
CA LEU A 250 18.64 -4.64 11.79
C LEU A 250 19.25 -3.41 12.44
N LEU A 251 20.45 -2.97 12.02
CA LEU A 251 21.04 -1.73 12.53
C LEU A 251 20.16 -0.51 12.24
N THR A 252 19.54 -0.43 11.06
CA THR A 252 18.58 0.63 10.72
C THR A 252 17.37 0.63 11.66
N GLN A 253 16.83 -0.54 12.01
CA GLN A 253 15.76 -0.67 13.00
C GLN A 253 16.15 -0.11 14.37
N PHE A 254 17.35 -0.44 14.87
CA PHE A 254 17.84 0.10 16.14
C PHE A 254 18.29 1.57 16.07
N ALA A 255 18.44 2.14 14.87
CA ALA A 255 18.82 3.54 14.63
C ALA A 255 17.62 4.49 14.47
N ASP A 256 16.39 3.97 14.51
CA ASP A 256 15.14 4.71 14.33
C ASP A 256 15.04 5.89 15.32
N ARG A 257 14.63 7.06 14.81
CA ARG A 257 14.45 8.28 15.61
C ARG A 257 13.33 8.14 16.65
N ASN A 258 12.35 7.29 16.37
CA ASN A 258 11.22 7.05 17.27
C ASN A 258 11.64 6.39 18.59
N LEU A 259 12.84 5.80 18.68
CA LEU A 259 13.41 5.25 19.91
C LEU A 259 13.95 6.31 20.88
N ALA A 260 13.91 7.61 20.53
CA ALA A 260 14.59 8.67 21.28
C ALA A 260 13.90 9.08 22.61
N PHE A 261 12.72 8.55 22.94
CA PHE A 261 11.96 8.93 24.14
C PHE A 261 12.50 8.33 25.45
N ASP A 262 13.16 7.18 25.40
CA ASP A 262 13.85 6.57 26.55
C ASP A 262 15.35 6.82 26.42
N GLU A 263 16.00 7.40 27.44
CA GLU A 263 17.45 7.65 27.45
C GLU A 263 18.27 6.38 27.14
N ARG A 264 17.77 5.21 27.53
CA ARG A 264 18.41 3.92 27.22
C ARG A 264 18.34 3.61 25.72
N CYS A 265 17.16 3.68 25.14
CA CYS A 265 16.94 3.47 23.71
C CYS A 265 17.68 4.52 22.87
N LYS A 266 17.70 5.78 23.31
CA LYS A 266 18.46 6.89 22.72
C LYS A 266 19.96 6.61 22.70
N SER A 267 20.54 6.06 23.77
CA SER A 267 21.97 5.71 23.81
C SER A 267 22.33 4.59 22.82
N ILE A 268 21.50 3.56 22.74
CA ILE A 268 21.65 2.43 21.81
C ILE A 268 21.48 2.91 20.36
N MET A 269 20.48 3.74 20.11
CA MET A 269 20.21 4.37 18.81
C MET A 269 21.41 5.18 18.31
N LYS A 270 22.05 5.98 19.18
CA LYS A 270 23.27 6.70 18.80
C LYS A 270 24.40 5.77 18.39
N VAL A 271 24.60 4.66 19.09
CA VAL A 271 25.60 3.65 18.71
C VAL A 271 25.23 2.97 17.40
N ALA A 272 23.95 2.63 17.18
CA ALA A 272 23.48 2.03 15.94
C ALA A 272 23.73 2.94 14.74
N ARG A 273 23.47 4.26 14.87
CA ARG A 273 23.79 5.27 13.83
C ARG A 273 25.29 5.35 13.56
N ALA A 274 26.11 5.47 14.61
CA ALA A 274 27.56 5.48 14.45
C ALA A 274 28.08 4.22 13.76
N LYS A 275 27.48 3.05 14.02
CA LYS A 275 27.81 1.80 13.30
C LYS A 275 27.36 1.81 11.84
N LEU A 276 26.19 2.39 11.53
CA LEU A 276 25.73 2.54 10.13
C LEU A 276 26.64 3.45 9.31
N ASP A 277 27.14 4.53 9.91
CA ASP A 277 28.04 5.50 9.26
C ASP A 277 29.42 4.91 8.94
N LEU A 278 29.82 3.86 9.67
CA LEU A 278 31.07 3.13 9.44
C LEU A 278 30.95 2.07 8.34
N ILE A 279 29.73 1.72 7.89
CA ILE A 279 29.54 0.72 6.83
C ILE A 279 29.97 1.34 5.50
N THR A 280 31.00 0.76 4.90
CA THR A 280 31.52 1.20 3.61
C THR A 280 30.71 0.64 2.44
N PRO A 281 30.71 1.31 1.27
CA PRO A 281 30.09 0.77 0.05
C PRO A 281 30.69 -0.57 -0.41
N GLU A 282 31.95 -0.85 -0.06
CA GLU A 282 32.59 -2.14 -0.31
C GLU A 282 32.01 -3.27 0.54
N GLU A 283 31.52 -2.96 1.75
CA GLU A 283 30.89 -3.93 2.64
C GLU A 283 29.41 -4.16 2.30
N VAL A 284 28.69 -3.09 1.94
CA VAL A 284 27.29 -3.15 1.52
C VAL A 284 27.09 -2.32 0.26
N ASN A 285 26.82 -3.00 -0.84
CA ASN A 285 26.36 -2.35 -2.06
C ASN A 285 24.95 -1.77 -1.83
N MET A 286 24.82 -0.45 -1.93
CA MET A 286 23.56 0.25 -1.64
C MET A 286 22.46 -0.01 -2.67
N ASP A 287 22.81 -0.24 -3.93
CA ASP A 287 21.83 -0.59 -4.97
C ASP A 287 21.22 -1.98 -4.70
N ALA A 288 22.05 -2.93 -4.28
CA ALA A 288 21.60 -4.25 -3.86
C ALA A 288 20.73 -4.16 -2.60
N TYR A 289 21.13 -3.34 -1.62
CA TYR A 289 20.32 -3.06 -0.43
C TYR A 289 18.93 -2.53 -0.79
N GLU A 290 18.86 -1.52 -1.66
CA GLU A 290 17.59 -0.93 -2.08
C GLU A 290 16.75 -1.90 -2.90
N THR A 291 17.38 -2.72 -3.75
CA THR A 291 16.70 -3.76 -4.53
C THR A 291 16.01 -4.78 -3.62
N TRP A 292 16.67 -5.23 -2.55
CA TRP A 292 16.07 -6.14 -1.58
C TRP A 292 14.88 -5.53 -0.84
N HIS A 293 14.98 -4.25 -0.46
CA HIS A 293 13.87 -3.53 0.17
C HIS A 293 12.72 -3.28 -0.81
N GLN A 294 13.01 -2.98 -2.07
CA GLN A 294 11.98 -2.86 -3.11
C GLN A 294 11.27 -4.19 -3.37
N ASP A 295 12.00 -5.31 -3.41
CA ASP A 295 11.40 -6.64 -3.55
C ASP A 295 10.43 -6.95 -2.40
N TYR A 296 10.78 -6.56 -1.18
CA TYR A 296 9.87 -6.70 -0.03
C TYR A 296 8.65 -5.77 -0.13
N ARG A 297 8.81 -4.52 -0.59
CA ARG A 297 7.68 -3.61 -0.85
C ARG A 297 6.74 -4.20 -1.90
N ASN A 298 7.28 -4.72 -3.01
CA ASN A 298 6.50 -5.38 -4.05
C ASN A 298 5.76 -6.61 -3.51
N PHE A 299 6.38 -7.40 -2.64
CA PHE A 299 5.72 -8.52 -1.95
C PHE A 299 4.53 -8.04 -1.10
N ARG A 300 4.69 -6.96 -0.32
CA ARG A 300 3.59 -6.37 0.47
C ARG A 300 2.48 -5.83 -0.42
N GLU A 301 2.81 -5.08 -1.46
CA GLU A 301 1.83 -4.56 -2.43
C GLU A 301 1.05 -5.69 -3.12
N THR A 302 1.76 -6.73 -3.58
CA THR A 302 1.15 -7.94 -4.15
C THR A 302 0.20 -8.62 -3.16
N THR A 303 0.57 -8.65 -1.87
CA THR A 303 -0.31 -9.15 -0.80
C THR A 303 -1.56 -8.30 -0.66
N ILE A 304 -1.44 -6.97 -0.73
CA ILE A 304 -2.59 -6.06 -0.65
C ILE A 304 -3.54 -6.28 -1.83
N PHE A 305 -3.01 -6.40 -3.06
CA PHE A 305 -3.83 -6.73 -4.23
C PHE A 305 -4.56 -8.07 -4.03
N MET A 306 -3.84 -9.10 -3.60
CA MET A 306 -4.40 -10.43 -3.36
C MET A 306 -5.54 -10.39 -2.32
N VAL A 307 -5.26 -9.86 -1.13
CA VAL A 307 -6.24 -9.80 -0.03
C VAL A 307 -7.47 -9.00 -0.43
N THR A 308 -7.28 -7.85 -1.10
CA THR A 308 -8.39 -6.99 -1.54
C THR A 308 -9.23 -7.67 -2.62
N GLY A 309 -8.59 -8.30 -3.62
CA GLY A 309 -9.29 -9.05 -4.66
C GLY A 309 -10.09 -10.22 -4.10
N LEU A 310 -9.52 -10.98 -3.17
CA LEU A 310 -10.20 -12.10 -2.51
C LEU A 310 -11.36 -11.66 -1.61
N GLU A 311 -11.20 -10.56 -0.86
CA GLU A 311 -12.28 -10.00 -0.03
C GLU A 311 -13.46 -9.51 -0.90
N LEU A 312 -13.19 -8.85 -2.03
CA LEU A 312 -14.21 -8.43 -2.99
C LEU A 312 -14.90 -9.63 -3.64
N PHE A 313 -14.12 -10.67 -3.99
CA PHE A 313 -14.65 -11.92 -4.52
C PHE A 313 -15.64 -12.57 -3.54
N GLN A 314 -15.31 -12.64 -2.25
CA GLN A 314 -16.23 -13.19 -1.23
C GLN A 314 -17.53 -12.39 -1.09
N LYS A 315 -17.48 -11.08 -1.36
CA LYS A 315 -18.66 -10.20 -1.36
C LYS A 315 -19.45 -10.27 -2.68
N SER A 316 -19.07 -11.15 -3.62
CA SER A 316 -19.62 -11.21 -4.97
C SER A 316 -19.48 -9.91 -5.78
N ASN A 317 -18.55 -9.03 -5.41
CA ASN A 317 -18.20 -7.85 -6.21
C ASN A 317 -17.12 -8.22 -7.23
N TYR A 318 -17.48 -9.06 -8.20
CA TYR A 318 -16.53 -9.65 -9.13
C TYR A 318 -15.90 -8.63 -10.10
N VAL A 319 -16.63 -7.55 -10.42
CA VAL A 319 -16.17 -6.49 -11.34
C VAL A 319 -14.92 -5.81 -10.77
N GLU A 320 -14.96 -5.39 -9.51
CA GLU A 320 -13.79 -4.82 -8.85
C GLU A 320 -12.76 -5.90 -8.52
N ALA A 321 -13.19 -7.07 -8.04
CA ALA A 321 -12.29 -8.15 -7.63
C ALA A 321 -11.32 -8.57 -8.76
N LEU A 322 -11.81 -8.66 -9.99
CA LEU A 322 -11.04 -9.15 -11.13
C LEU A 322 -9.75 -8.35 -11.33
N VAL A 323 -9.84 -7.02 -11.30
CA VAL A 323 -8.67 -6.15 -11.55
C VAL A 323 -7.60 -6.40 -10.49
N TYR A 324 -7.98 -6.45 -9.21
CA TYR A 324 -7.04 -6.77 -8.12
C TYR A 324 -6.41 -8.16 -8.26
N LEU A 325 -7.19 -9.17 -8.67
CA LEU A 325 -6.70 -10.54 -8.85
C LEU A 325 -5.77 -10.69 -10.06
N ILE A 326 -5.94 -9.89 -11.11
CA ILE A 326 -5.04 -9.87 -12.26
C ILE A 326 -3.69 -9.27 -11.87
N TYR A 327 -3.69 -8.11 -11.22
CA TYR A 327 -2.45 -7.46 -10.79
C TYR A 327 -1.73 -8.26 -9.70
N SER A 328 -2.46 -8.84 -8.75
CA SER A 328 -1.83 -9.72 -7.75
C SER A 328 -1.14 -10.91 -8.42
N HIS A 329 -1.79 -11.56 -9.38
CA HIS A 329 -1.21 -12.67 -10.12
C HIS A 329 0.03 -12.23 -10.94
N GLN A 330 -0.06 -11.11 -11.67
CA GLN A 330 1.05 -10.63 -12.51
C GLN A 330 2.29 -10.27 -11.67
N TYR A 331 2.12 -9.45 -10.62
CA TYR A 331 3.23 -9.07 -9.75
C TYR A 331 3.76 -10.26 -8.95
N ASN A 332 2.90 -11.20 -8.56
CA ASN A 332 3.34 -12.44 -7.94
C ASN A 332 4.26 -13.25 -8.87
N LYS A 333 3.90 -13.35 -10.15
CA LYS A 333 4.75 -14.04 -11.14
C LYS A 333 6.12 -13.39 -11.26
N GLU A 334 6.19 -12.05 -11.30
CA GLU A 334 7.46 -11.32 -11.33
C GLU A 334 8.32 -11.56 -10.07
N LEU A 335 7.69 -11.66 -8.90
CA LEU A 335 8.37 -12.02 -7.66
C LEU A 335 8.90 -13.46 -7.70
N LEU A 336 8.06 -14.43 -8.11
CA LEU A 336 8.42 -15.84 -8.16
C LEU A 336 9.55 -16.14 -9.15
N LEU A 337 9.71 -15.34 -10.22
CA LEU A 337 10.88 -15.40 -11.11
C LEU A 337 12.21 -15.18 -10.37
N LYS A 338 12.21 -14.45 -9.25
CA LYS A 338 13.38 -14.18 -8.42
C LYS A 338 13.61 -15.24 -7.33
N GLY A 339 12.65 -16.14 -7.10
CA GLY A 339 12.75 -17.24 -6.15
C GLY A 339 11.40 -17.70 -5.58
N PRO A 340 11.28 -18.96 -5.13
CA PRO A 340 9.99 -19.56 -4.73
C PRO A 340 9.38 -18.93 -3.47
N TYR A 341 10.19 -18.34 -2.58
CA TYR A 341 9.73 -17.69 -1.34
C TYR A 341 9.52 -16.18 -1.47
N ARG A 342 9.64 -15.63 -2.70
CA ARG A 342 9.48 -14.19 -2.99
C ARG A 342 8.01 -13.76 -3.06
N GLY A 343 7.11 -14.70 -3.34
CA GLY A 343 5.68 -14.44 -3.58
C GLY A 343 4.74 -15.33 -2.75
N HIS A 344 3.50 -15.39 -3.21
CA HIS A 344 2.41 -16.22 -2.71
C HIS A 344 2.18 -17.44 -3.60
N ASP A 345 1.33 -18.35 -3.14
CA ASP A 345 0.89 -19.54 -3.87
C ASP A 345 0.30 -19.17 -5.25
N GLU A 346 1.00 -19.58 -6.31
CA GLU A 346 0.60 -19.31 -7.69
C GLU A 346 -0.69 -20.06 -8.06
N ASP A 347 -0.91 -21.27 -7.54
CA ASP A 347 -2.10 -22.06 -7.83
C ASP A 347 -3.35 -21.40 -7.27
N LEU A 348 -3.26 -20.83 -6.07
CA LEU A 348 -4.33 -20.07 -5.42
C LEU A 348 -4.73 -18.84 -6.25
N LEU A 349 -3.75 -18.02 -6.64
CA LEU A 349 -4.00 -16.80 -7.41
C LEU A 349 -4.54 -17.13 -8.80
N THR A 350 -3.99 -18.15 -9.45
CA THR A 350 -4.46 -18.65 -10.76
C THR A 350 -5.90 -19.13 -10.67
N TYR A 351 -6.24 -19.88 -9.61
CA TYR A 351 -7.60 -20.34 -9.35
C TYR A 351 -8.58 -19.16 -9.20
N TYR A 352 -8.34 -18.24 -8.27
CA TYR A 352 -9.29 -17.16 -8.03
C TYR A 352 -9.43 -16.18 -9.20
N ARG A 353 -8.34 -15.94 -9.96
CA ARG A 353 -8.41 -15.16 -11.20
C ARG A 353 -9.35 -15.83 -12.21
N ARG A 354 -9.19 -17.13 -12.45
CA ARG A 354 -10.05 -17.90 -13.38
C ARG A 354 -11.49 -17.95 -12.90
N GLU A 355 -11.72 -18.28 -11.63
CA GLU A 355 -13.06 -18.34 -11.04
C GLU A 355 -13.77 -16.98 -11.10
N CYS A 356 -13.05 -15.88 -10.91
CA CYS A 356 -13.62 -14.54 -11.02
C CYS A 356 -14.11 -14.24 -12.45
N LEU A 357 -13.36 -14.66 -13.46
CA LEU A 357 -13.77 -14.53 -14.87
C LEU A 357 -15.01 -15.37 -15.18
N LEU A 358 -15.04 -16.62 -14.69
CA LEU A 358 -16.20 -17.50 -14.87
C LEU A 358 -17.45 -16.91 -14.19
N LYS A 359 -17.33 -16.38 -12.97
CA LYS A 359 -18.43 -15.72 -12.25
C LYS A 359 -18.92 -14.45 -12.94
N LEU A 360 -18.01 -13.63 -13.47
CA LEU A 360 -18.38 -12.47 -14.28
C LEU A 360 -19.09 -12.86 -15.57
N ASN A 361 -18.60 -13.91 -16.24
CA ASN A 361 -19.24 -14.44 -17.44
C ASN A 361 -20.65 -14.98 -17.13
N GLU A 362 -20.84 -15.72 -16.04
CA GLU A 362 -22.15 -16.17 -15.57
C GLU A 362 -23.09 -14.99 -15.29
N GLN A 363 -22.60 -13.96 -14.58
CA GLN A 363 -23.36 -12.76 -14.27
C GLN A 363 -23.77 -12.00 -15.54
N ALA A 364 -22.84 -11.81 -16.49
CA ALA A 364 -23.11 -11.17 -17.76
C ALA A 364 -24.10 -11.97 -18.63
N ALA A 365 -23.99 -13.31 -18.63
CA ALA A 365 -24.92 -14.17 -19.33
C ALA A 365 -26.33 -14.08 -18.73
N ALA A 366 -26.47 -14.04 -17.40
CA ALA A 366 -27.77 -13.87 -16.73
C ALA A 366 -28.41 -12.51 -17.04
N MET A 367 -27.61 -11.43 -17.07
CA MET A 367 -28.07 -10.09 -17.48
C MET A 367 -28.49 -10.05 -18.95
N PHE A 368 -27.84 -10.85 -19.81
CA PHE A 368 -28.23 -10.97 -21.21
C PHE A 368 -29.57 -11.72 -21.37
N GLU A 369 -29.79 -12.77 -20.57
CA GLU A 369 -31.00 -13.60 -20.58
C GLU A 369 -32.25 -12.89 -20.06
N SER A 370 -32.11 -11.82 -19.27
CA SER A 370 -33.28 -11.08 -18.79
C SER A 370 -34.04 -10.37 -19.92
N GLY A 371 -33.36 -10.09 -21.04
CA GLY A 371 -33.93 -9.38 -22.18
C GLY A 371 -34.22 -7.90 -21.92
N GLU A 372 -33.95 -7.40 -20.70
CA GLU A 372 -34.12 -6.00 -20.37
C GLU A 372 -32.94 -5.19 -20.92
N GLU A 373 -33.21 -4.24 -21.83
CA GLU A 373 -32.21 -3.39 -22.47
C GLU A 373 -31.08 -2.85 -21.54
N PRO A 374 -31.36 -2.30 -20.34
CA PRO A 374 -30.29 -1.83 -19.45
C PRO A 374 -29.41 -2.96 -18.90
N GLU A 375 -30.00 -4.12 -18.58
CA GLU A 375 -29.26 -5.28 -18.08
C GLU A 375 -28.42 -5.90 -19.19
N VAL A 376 -29.01 -6.13 -20.37
CA VAL A 376 -28.32 -6.64 -21.56
C VAL A 376 -27.10 -5.77 -21.90
N THR A 377 -27.28 -4.44 -21.87
CA THR A 377 -26.19 -3.50 -22.15
C THR A 377 -25.08 -3.59 -21.10
N SER A 378 -25.46 -3.71 -19.82
CA SER A 378 -24.50 -3.86 -18.71
C SER A 378 -23.74 -5.19 -18.80
N GLY A 379 -24.42 -6.31 -19.09
CA GLY A 379 -23.80 -7.62 -19.26
C GLY A 379 -22.83 -7.64 -20.44
N LEU A 380 -23.18 -7.04 -21.57
CA LEU A 380 -22.28 -6.93 -22.71
C LEU A 380 -21.09 -5.99 -22.43
N SER A 381 -21.27 -4.92 -21.65
CA SER A 381 -20.15 -4.07 -21.21
C SER A 381 -19.17 -4.86 -20.34
N ILE A 382 -19.64 -5.66 -19.36
CA ILE A 382 -18.79 -6.57 -18.57
C ILE A 382 -17.98 -7.49 -19.48
N MET A 383 -18.62 -8.11 -20.48
CA MET A 383 -17.89 -9.00 -21.39
C MET A 383 -16.86 -8.25 -22.24
N ASN A 384 -17.21 -7.09 -22.81
CA ASN A 384 -16.33 -6.35 -23.72
C ASN A 384 -15.17 -5.63 -23.00
N GLU A 385 -15.40 -5.13 -21.78
CA GLU A 385 -14.45 -4.29 -21.05
C GLU A 385 -13.60 -5.08 -20.06
N LEU A 386 -14.09 -6.23 -19.57
CA LEU A 386 -13.41 -7.02 -18.55
C LEU A 386 -13.07 -8.42 -19.04
N VAL A 387 -14.06 -9.24 -19.42
CA VAL A 387 -13.82 -10.68 -19.68
C VAL A 387 -12.98 -10.90 -20.95
N VAL A 388 -13.40 -10.34 -22.10
CA VAL A 388 -12.69 -10.52 -23.38
C VAL A 388 -11.23 -10.04 -23.32
N PRO A 389 -10.91 -8.86 -22.76
CA PRO A 389 -9.53 -8.42 -22.56
C PRO A 389 -8.66 -9.37 -21.73
N CYS A 390 -9.25 -10.18 -20.85
CA CYS A 390 -8.52 -11.11 -19.98
C CYS A 390 -8.27 -12.48 -20.62
N ILE A 391 -9.00 -12.86 -21.66
CA ILE A 391 -8.85 -14.18 -22.30
C ILE A 391 -7.42 -14.43 -22.77
N PRO A 392 -6.72 -13.48 -23.43
CA PRO A 392 -5.32 -13.67 -23.79
C PRO A 392 -4.40 -13.98 -22.60
N LEU A 393 -4.71 -13.46 -21.40
CA LEU A 393 -3.92 -13.72 -20.19
C LEU A 393 -4.06 -15.17 -19.73
N LEU A 394 -5.25 -15.76 -19.88
CA LEU A 394 -5.51 -17.18 -19.60
C LEU A 394 -4.83 -18.08 -20.64
N LEU A 395 -4.97 -17.73 -21.92
CA LEU A 395 -4.34 -18.48 -23.01
C LEU A 395 -2.81 -18.45 -22.94
N ALA A 396 -2.21 -17.36 -22.47
CA ALA A 396 -0.76 -17.23 -22.34
C ALA A 396 -0.15 -18.14 -21.25
N GLN A 397 -0.95 -18.64 -20.30
CA GLN A 397 -0.46 -19.56 -19.27
C GLN A 397 -0.55 -21.03 -19.69
N ASP A 398 -1.37 -21.37 -20.68
CA ASP A 398 -1.49 -22.71 -21.25
C ASP A 398 -1.78 -23.81 -20.20
N THR A 399 -2.51 -23.46 -19.13
CA THR A 399 -2.98 -24.44 -18.15
C THR A 399 -4.27 -25.09 -18.64
N GLU A 400 -4.41 -26.40 -18.49
CA GLU A 400 -5.60 -27.14 -18.93
C GLU A 400 -6.89 -26.52 -18.37
N LYS A 401 -6.88 -26.09 -17.11
CA LYS A 401 -8.03 -25.45 -16.45
C LYS A 401 -8.37 -24.08 -17.03
N ASP A 402 -7.37 -23.27 -17.37
CA ASP A 402 -7.61 -21.95 -17.99
C ASP A 402 -8.12 -22.10 -19.43
N LEU A 403 -7.60 -23.06 -20.20
CA LEU A 403 -8.09 -23.38 -21.54
C LEU A 403 -9.55 -23.83 -21.50
N LEU A 404 -9.88 -24.76 -20.60
CA LEU A 404 -11.25 -25.24 -20.39
C LEU A 404 -12.19 -24.09 -20.00
N ALA A 405 -11.77 -23.19 -19.09
CA ALA A 405 -12.59 -22.03 -18.73
C ALA A 405 -12.86 -21.11 -19.91
N VAL A 406 -11.88 -20.88 -20.80
CA VAL A 406 -12.08 -20.09 -22.03
C VAL A 406 -13.07 -20.80 -22.96
N GLU A 407 -12.96 -22.10 -23.13
CA GLU A 407 -13.89 -22.90 -23.93
C GLU A 407 -15.30 -22.89 -23.34
N ASP A 408 -15.45 -23.02 -22.03
CA ASP A 408 -16.74 -22.96 -21.33
C ASP A 408 -17.43 -21.61 -21.54
N MET A 409 -16.67 -20.50 -21.40
CA MET A 409 -17.19 -19.16 -21.69
C MET A 409 -17.63 -19.04 -23.16
N ARG A 410 -16.82 -19.48 -24.13
CA ARG A 410 -17.17 -19.47 -25.55
C ARG A 410 -18.43 -20.29 -25.85
N ASN A 411 -18.47 -21.52 -25.35
CA ASN A 411 -19.59 -22.44 -25.51
C ASN A 411 -20.89 -21.85 -24.93
N ARG A 412 -20.81 -21.22 -23.76
CA ARG A 412 -21.94 -20.56 -23.11
C ARG A 412 -22.59 -19.52 -24.01
N TRP A 413 -21.80 -18.62 -24.60
CA TRP A 413 -22.33 -17.57 -25.49
C TRP A 413 -22.72 -18.09 -26.87
N CYS A 414 -22.00 -19.07 -27.43
CA CYS A 414 -22.38 -19.71 -28.70
C CYS A 414 -23.70 -20.47 -28.59
N SER A 415 -24.06 -20.99 -27.41
CA SER A 415 -25.31 -21.75 -27.22
C SER A 415 -26.57 -20.94 -27.53
N TYR A 416 -26.53 -19.61 -27.42
CA TYR A 416 -27.66 -18.73 -27.75
C TYR A 416 -27.99 -18.68 -29.25
N LEU A 417 -27.03 -18.97 -30.15
CA LEU A 417 -27.30 -18.97 -31.59
C LEU A 417 -28.29 -20.07 -32.03
N GLY A 418 -28.49 -21.09 -31.19
CA GLY A 418 -29.44 -22.17 -31.44
C GLY A 418 -30.81 -21.97 -30.79
N GLN A 419 -31.04 -20.85 -30.11
CA GLN A 419 -32.27 -20.58 -29.35
C GLN A 419 -33.13 -19.52 -30.06
N GLU A 420 -34.45 -19.58 -29.86
CA GLU A 420 -35.34 -18.51 -30.31
C GLU A 420 -35.13 -17.26 -29.43
N MET A 421 -34.94 -16.11 -30.06
CA MET A 421 -34.61 -14.86 -29.38
C MET A 421 -35.12 -13.65 -30.17
N GLU A 422 -35.41 -12.54 -29.47
CA GLU A 422 -35.80 -11.27 -30.09
C GLU A 422 -34.71 -10.72 -31.03
N ALA A 423 -35.12 -10.06 -32.10
CA ALA A 423 -34.22 -9.65 -33.18
C ALA A 423 -33.13 -8.67 -32.71
N ASN A 424 -33.46 -7.76 -31.78
CA ASN A 424 -32.50 -6.82 -31.20
C ASN A 424 -31.41 -7.52 -30.37
N LEU A 425 -31.80 -8.57 -29.63
CA LEU A 425 -30.90 -9.32 -28.76
C LEU A 425 -30.01 -10.25 -29.60
N GLN A 426 -30.56 -10.80 -30.69
CA GLN A 426 -29.79 -11.52 -31.70
C GLN A 426 -28.73 -10.65 -32.38
N GLU A 427 -29.08 -9.43 -32.79
CA GLU A 427 -28.13 -8.48 -33.37
C GLU A 427 -26.96 -8.19 -32.42
N LYS A 428 -27.26 -7.82 -31.16
CA LYS A 428 -26.25 -7.57 -30.12
C LYS A 428 -25.33 -8.77 -29.86
N LEU A 429 -25.90 -9.99 -29.83
CA LEU A 429 -25.11 -11.22 -29.68
C LEU A 429 -24.16 -11.40 -30.87
N THR A 430 -24.65 -11.24 -32.10
CA THR A 430 -23.83 -11.41 -33.30
C THR A 430 -22.73 -10.37 -33.45
N ASP A 431 -22.93 -9.17 -32.92
CA ASP A 431 -21.89 -8.11 -32.85
C ASP A 431 -20.81 -8.42 -31.81
N PHE A 432 -21.20 -9.03 -30.69
CA PHE A 432 -20.31 -9.37 -29.60
C PHE A 432 -19.47 -10.63 -29.87
N LEU A 433 -20.09 -11.69 -30.39
CA LEU A 433 -19.50 -13.03 -30.44
C LEU A 433 -18.14 -13.11 -31.18
N PRO A 434 -17.90 -12.39 -32.29
CA PRO A 434 -16.59 -12.39 -32.95
C PRO A 434 -15.45 -11.96 -32.01
N LYS A 435 -15.69 -11.00 -31.11
CA LYS A 435 -14.68 -10.52 -30.15
C LYS A 435 -14.29 -11.58 -29.12
N LEU A 436 -15.25 -12.44 -28.74
CA LEU A 436 -15.03 -13.55 -27.81
C LEU A 436 -14.33 -14.76 -28.47
N LEU A 437 -14.54 -14.95 -29.78
CA LEU A 437 -13.94 -16.06 -30.52
C LEU A 437 -12.53 -15.70 -31.00
N ASP A 438 -12.32 -14.50 -31.54
CA ASP A 438 -11.04 -14.00 -32.05
C ASP A 438 -10.39 -12.97 -31.10
N CYS A 439 -10.00 -13.41 -29.91
CA CYS A 439 -9.34 -12.55 -28.90
C CYS A 439 -7.84 -12.30 -29.19
N SER A 440 -7.28 -12.86 -30.28
CA SER A 440 -5.83 -12.90 -30.53
C SER A 440 -5.20 -11.55 -30.85
N THR A 441 -5.99 -10.51 -31.11
CA THR A 441 -5.50 -9.20 -31.60
C THR A 441 -5.64 -8.05 -30.60
N GLU A 442 -6.31 -8.25 -29.46
CA GLU A 442 -6.58 -7.20 -28.48
C GLU A 442 -6.12 -7.60 -27.07
N ILE A 443 -4.81 -7.77 -26.86
CA ILE A 443 -4.26 -7.72 -25.50
C ILE A 443 -4.35 -6.26 -25.04
N LYS A 444 -5.53 -5.83 -24.58
CA LYS A 444 -5.63 -4.60 -23.80
C LYS A 444 -5.02 -4.93 -22.45
N SER A 445 -3.76 -4.54 -22.24
CA SER A 445 -3.23 -4.47 -20.88
C SER A 445 -4.18 -3.59 -20.07
N PHE A 446 -4.63 -4.03 -18.90
CA PHE A 446 -5.19 -3.11 -17.92
C PHE A 446 -4.15 -1.99 -17.76
N HIS A 447 -4.50 -0.77 -18.15
CA HIS A 447 -3.49 0.26 -18.46
C HIS A 447 -2.84 0.83 -17.19
N ASP A 448 -3.54 0.81 -16.06
CA ASP A 448 -3.04 1.28 -14.76
C ASP A 448 -3.52 0.35 -13.62
N PRO A 449 -2.69 0.04 -12.61
CA PRO A 449 -3.10 -0.71 -11.43
C PRO A 449 -4.09 0.10 -10.58
N PRO A 450 -5.05 -0.55 -9.92
CA PRO A 450 -5.96 0.15 -9.01
C PRO A 450 -5.19 0.73 -7.83
N ASN A 451 -5.62 1.89 -7.35
CA ASN A 451 -4.98 2.56 -6.22
C ASN A 451 -5.03 1.67 -4.98
N LEU A 452 -3.87 1.40 -4.39
CA LEU A 452 -3.77 0.66 -3.15
C LEU A 452 -3.95 1.57 -1.94
N PRO A 453 -4.78 1.19 -0.95
CA PRO A 453 -4.82 1.88 0.33
C PRO A 453 -3.52 1.64 1.10
N SER A 454 -3.12 2.60 1.93
CA SER A 454 -2.02 2.41 2.88
C SER A 454 -2.51 1.57 4.06
N TYR A 455 -1.81 0.48 4.34
CA TYR A 455 -2.14 -0.43 5.43
C TYR A 455 -0.96 -0.58 6.37
N SER A 456 -1.26 -0.53 7.67
CA SER A 456 -0.29 -0.91 8.69
C SER A 456 0.01 -2.41 8.61
N THR A 457 1.17 -2.82 9.15
CA THR A 457 1.64 -4.20 9.17
C THR A 457 0.67 -5.08 9.93
N LEU A 458 0.16 -4.58 11.07
CA LEU A 458 -0.86 -5.28 11.84
C LEU A 458 -2.13 -5.50 11.01
N GLU A 459 -2.63 -4.43 10.37
CA GLU A 459 -3.84 -4.49 9.56
C GLU A 459 -3.69 -5.44 8.37
N LEU A 460 -2.56 -5.40 7.66
CA LEU A 460 -2.28 -6.32 6.55
C LEU A 460 -2.23 -7.78 7.04
N CYS A 461 -1.58 -8.05 8.17
CA CYS A 461 -1.53 -9.39 8.76
C CYS A 461 -2.92 -9.89 9.17
N GLU A 462 -3.73 -9.04 9.81
CA GLU A 462 -5.09 -9.39 10.23
C GLU A 462 -6.01 -9.67 9.05
N ARG A 463 -5.95 -8.83 8.01
CA ARG A 463 -6.75 -9.04 6.79
C ARG A 463 -6.31 -10.30 6.05
N PHE A 464 -5.01 -10.53 5.90
CA PHE A 464 -4.46 -11.76 5.33
C PHE A 464 -4.96 -13.00 6.10
N SER A 465 -4.81 -12.98 7.43
CA SER A 465 -5.23 -14.10 8.28
C SER A 465 -6.73 -14.38 8.15
N ARG A 466 -7.55 -13.32 8.14
CA ARG A 466 -9.00 -13.40 8.01
C ARG A 466 -9.42 -13.99 6.67
N ILE A 467 -8.84 -13.51 5.56
CA ILE A 467 -9.22 -13.98 4.23
C ILE A 467 -8.78 -15.43 4.03
N MET A 468 -7.54 -15.78 4.37
CA MET A 468 -7.02 -17.15 4.26
C MET A 468 -7.81 -18.14 5.12
N SER A 469 -8.18 -17.75 6.34
CA SER A 469 -9.07 -18.55 7.20
C SER A 469 -10.45 -18.78 6.58
N ALA A 470 -10.98 -17.79 5.86
CA ALA A 470 -12.28 -17.90 5.21
C ALA A 470 -12.21 -18.79 3.96
N LEU A 471 -11.11 -18.78 3.20
CA LEU A 471 -10.90 -19.67 2.07
C LEU A 471 -10.71 -21.13 2.50
N GLY A 472 -9.98 -21.39 3.60
CA GLY A 472 -9.79 -22.74 4.14
C GLY A 472 -11.08 -23.42 4.66
N ARG A 473 -12.16 -22.65 4.85
CA ARG A 473 -13.50 -23.18 5.21
C ARG A 473 -14.37 -23.50 4.00
N VAL A 474 -13.99 -23.06 2.80
CA VAL A 474 -14.69 -23.44 1.57
C VAL A 474 -14.28 -24.89 1.27
N PRO A 475 -15.22 -25.86 1.29
CA PRO A 475 -14.88 -27.23 0.93
C PRO A 475 -14.26 -27.23 -0.46
N SER A 476 -13.09 -27.84 -0.60
CA SER A 476 -12.50 -28.16 -1.89
C SER A 476 -13.55 -28.85 -2.76
N SER A 477 -14.18 -28.12 -3.67
CA SER A 477 -15.07 -28.68 -4.67
C SER A 477 -14.22 -29.58 -5.56
N GLY A 478 -14.33 -30.89 -5.32
CA GLY A 478 -14.05 -31.97 -6.26
C GLY A 478 -12.63 -32.03 -6.83
N ARG A 479 -11.87 -33.02 -6.36
CA ARG A 479 -10.87 -33.69 -7.22
C ARG A 479 -11.51 -34.20 -8.51
#